data_AF-A0A7Z9F3R9-F1
#
_entry.id   AF-A0A7Z9F3R9-F1
#
_cell.length_a   1.000
_cell.length_b   1.000
_cell.length_c   1.000
_cell.angle_alpha   90.00
_cell.angle_beta   90.00
_cell.angle_gamma   90.00
#
_symmetry.space_group_name_H-M   'P 1'
#
loop_
_entity.id
_entity.type
_entity.pdbx_description
1 polymer ?
#
loop_
_entity_poly.entity_id
_entity_poly.type
_entity_poly.pdbx_seq_one_letter_code
_entity_poly.pdbx_strand_id
1 'polypeptide(L)'
;SVPIVNDTVGDQDIVIFHTPDTDSGFNAFNSTKAGGIGSTAVYDPILNDQKLTFKIESENIGDEQTGSIRNMFREAATGELEGDRLAAVVHANHFWFAWSAFFPDSELRTADFFGS
;
A
#
# COMPACT_ATOMS: atom_id res chain seq x y z
N SER A 1 -9.91 0.01 -8.94
CA SER A 1 -9.54 -0.85 -7.81
C SER A 1 -8.28 -0.29 -7.16
N VAL A 2 -8.12 -0.46 -5.85
CA VAL A 2 -6.87 -0.18 -5.13
C VAL A 2 -5.92 -1.33 -5.42
N PRO A 3 -4.78 -1.14 -6.12
CA PRO A 3 -3.77 -2.18 -6.21
C PRO A 3 -3.26 -2.52 -4.82
N ILE A 4 -3.22 -3.82 -4.51
CA ILE A 4 -2.64 -4.37 -3.30
C ILE A 4 -1.44 -5.21 -3.72
N VAL A 5 -0.30 -4.98 -3.08
CA VAL A 5 0.89 -5.81 -3.26
C VAL A 5 1.26 -6.39 -1.91
N ASN A 6 1.22 -7.72 -1.80
CA ASN A 6 1.80 -8.46 -0.68
C ASN A 6 3.21 -8.90 -1.10
N ASP A 7 4.24 -8.51 -0.37
CA ASP A 7 5.63 -8.75 -0.76
C ASP A 7 6.57 -8.94 0.44
N THR A 8 7.77 -9.40 0.17
CA THR A 8 8.88 -9.48 1.11
C THR A 8 10.11 -8.81 0.50
N VAL A 9 10.65 -7.80 1.18
CA VAL A 9 11.86 -7.08 0.77
C VAL A 9 12.97 -7.38 1.77
N GLY A 10 13.98 -8.13 1.34
CA GLY A 10 14.97 -8.68 2.26
C GLY A 10 14.32 -9.67 3.21
N ASP A 11 14.34 -9.36 4.51
CA ASP A 11 13.69 -10.10 5.59
C ASP A 11 12.41 -9.40 6.12
N GLN A 12 12.05 -8.24 5.57
CA GLN A 12 10.86 -7.49 5.97
C GLN A 12 9.67 -7.84 5.08
N ASP A 13 8.63 -8.40 5.70
CA ASP A 13 7.31 -8.52 5.07
C ASP A 13 6.63 -7.15 4.99
N ILE A 14 6.02 -6.86 3.84
CA ILE A 14 5.29 -5.63 3.60
C ILE A 14 3.97 -5.90 2.87
N VAL A 15 2.99 -5.04 3.14
CA VAL A 15 1.84 -4.88 2.26
C VAL A 15 1.72 -3.42 1.83
N ILE A 16 1.49 -3.22 0.54
CA ILE A 16 1.35 -1.91 -0.09
C ILE A 16 -0.10 -1.73 -0.54
N PHE A 17 -0.74 -0.65 -0.10
CA PHE A 17 -2.04 -0.20 -0.61
C PHE A 17 -1.85 1.07 -1.44
N HIS A 18 -2.28 1.04 -2.70
CA HIS A 18 -2.22 2.20 -3.59
C HIS A 18 -3.62 2.79 -3.86
N THR A 19 -3.82 4.05 -3.47
CA THR A 19 -5.05 4.80 -3.72
C THR A 19 -4.84 5.78 -4.88
N PRO A 20 -5.51 5.60 -6.04
CA PRO A 20 -5.32 6.49 -7.20
C PRO A 20 -5.76 7.95 -6.96
N ASP A 21 -6.76 8.17 -6.10
CA ASP A 21 -7.49 9.44 -5.99
C ASP A 21 -7.25 10.18 -4.67
N THR A 22 -5.99 10.48 -4.35
CA THR A 22 -5.72 11.47 -3.30
C THR A 22 -5.44 12.80 -4.00
N ASP A 23 -6.42 13.72 -3.97
CA ASP A 23 -6.17 15.13 -4.24
C ASP A 23 -5.01 15.56 -3.34
N SER A 24 -3.83 15.71 -3.92
CA SER A 24 -2.66 16.17 -3.18
C SER A 24 -3.05 17.52 -2.58
N GLY A 25 -3.04 17.66 -1.25
CA GLY A 25 -3.31 18.92 -0.55
C GLY A 25 -2.34 20.08 -0.88
N PHE A 26 -1.52 19.90 -1.93
CA PHE A 26 -0.57 20.85 -2.48
C PHE A 26 -1.07 21.55 -3.77
N ASN A 27 -2.19 21.11 -4.37
CA ASN A 27 -2.61 21.53 -5.73
C ASN A 27 -3.70 22.63 -5.79
N ALA A 28 -3.92 23.40 -4.72
CA ALA A 28 -5.02 24.37 -4.67
C ALA A 28 -4.84 25.65 -5.54
N PHE A 29 -3.81 25.75 -6.38
CA PHE A 29 -3.64 26.89 -7.28
C PHE A 29 -3.33 26.46 -8.71
N ASN A 30 -4.39 26.38 -9.53
CA ASN A 30 -4.37 26.32 -11.00
C ASN A 30 -3.62 25.14 -11.67
N SER A 31 -4.33 24.05 -12.00
CA SER A 31 -4.02 23.28 -13.21
C SER A 31 -5.13 22.33 -13.62
N THR A 32 -5.59 22.52 -14.86
CA THR A 32 -6.41 21.59 -15.64
C THR A 32 -5.75 20.21 -15.75
N LYS A 33 -6.46 19.14 -15.37
CA LYS A 33 -6.12 17.73 -15.69
C LYS A 33 -4.67 17.31 -15.36
N ALA A 34 -4.21 17.56 -14.13
CA ALA A 34 -3.13 16.74 -13.58
C ALA A 34 -3.75 15.40 -13.15
N GLY A 35 -3.44 14.31 -13.86
CA GLY A 35 -3.89 12.97 -13.45
C GLY A 35 -3.40 12.68 -12.04
N GLY A 36 -4.28 12.21 -11.16
CA GLY A 36 -3.93 11.85 -9.78
C GLY A 36 -2.74 10.90 -9.78
N ILE A 37 -1.63 11.34 -9.20
CA ILE A 37 -0.40 10.54 -9.02
C ILE A 37 -0.57 9.45 -7.95
N GLY A 38 -1.74 9.41 -7.29
CA GLY A 38 -2.06 8.48 -6.23
C GLY A 38 -1.29 8.73 -4.93
N SER A 39 -1.65 7.95 -3.92
CA SER A 39 -0.92 7.83 -2.67
C SER A 39 -0.67 6.36 -2.38
N THR A 40 0.49 6.09 -1.80
CA THR A 40 0.90 4.75 -1.40
C THR A 40 1.00 4.73 0.11
N ALA A 41 0.54 3.65 0.72
CA ALA A 41 0.80 3.38 2.12
C ALA A 41 1.32 1.96 2.30
N VAL A 42 2.34 1.82 3.15
CA VAL A 42 3.07 0.57 3.37
C VAL A 42 2.96 0.15 4.83
N TYR A 43 2.70 -1.13 5.06
CA TYR A 43 2.45 -1.73 6.37
C TYR A 43 3.24 -2.99 6.61
N ASP A 44 3.49 -3.26 7.88
CA ASP A 44 3.83 -4.59 8.37
C ASP A 44 2.53 -5.44 8.33
N PRO A 45 2.49 -6.54 7.56
CA PRO A 45 1.32 -7.41 7.51
C PRO A 45 1.23 -8.33 8.74
N ILE A 46 2.20 -8.32 9.65
CA ILE A 46 2.17 -9.09 10.89
C ILE A 46 1.33 -8.34 11.91
N LEU A 47 0.26 -9.00 12.38
CA LEU A 47 -0.61 -8.52 13.44
C LEU A 47 -0.85 -9.65 14.43
N ASN A 48 -0.67 -9.39 15.72
CA ASN A 48 -0.86 -10.40 16.78
C ASN A 48 -0.08 -11.70 16.49
N ASP A 49 1.20 -11.58 16.09
CA ASP A 49 2.11 -12.68 15.71
C ASP A 49 1.65 -13.52 14.50
N GLN A 50 0.69 -13.02 13.72
CA GLN A 50 0.18 -13.68 12.53
C GLN A 50 0.41 -12.82 11.28
N LYS A 51 1.03 -13.41 10.26
CA LYS A 51 1.16 -12.79 8.95
C LYS A 51 -0.19 -12.82 8.21
N LEU A 52 -0.68 -11.65 7.83
CA LEU A 52 -1.89 -11.49 7.03
C LEU A 52 -1.57 -11.35 5.53
N THR A 53 -2.47 -11.83 4.69
CA THR A 53 -2.43 -11.63 3.24
C THR A 53 -3.67 -10.86 2.82
N PHE A 54 -3.51 -9.82 2.02
CA PHE A 54 -4.59 -8.92 1.65
C PHE A 54 -4.99 -9.03 0.19
N LYS A 55 -6.28 -8.88 -0.08
CA LYS A 55 -6.85 -8.83 -1.43
C LYS A 55 -8.06 -7.90 -1.47
N ILE A 56 -8.47 -7.54 -2.68
CA ILE A 56 -9.71 -6.79 -2.89
C ILE A 56 -10.87 -7.78 -2.91
N GLU A 57 -11.80 -7.62 -1.97
CA GLU A 57 -13.08 -8.34 -1.92
C GLU A 57 -14.24 -7.35 -1.94
N SER A 58 -15.11 -7.45 -2.94
CA SER A 58 -16.31 -6.58 -3.05
C SER A 58 -15.99 -5.10 -2.84
N GLU A 59 -14.96 -4.60 -3.55
CA GLU A 59 -14.45 -3.22 -3.48
C GLU A 59 -13.75 -2.81 -2.16
N ASN A 60 -13.66 -3.73 -1.20
CA ASN A 60 -13.00 -3.50 0.09
C ASN A 60 -11.67 -4.27 0.18
N ILE A 61 -10.81 -3.86 1.11
CA ILE A 61 -9.57 -4.57 1.44
C ILE A 61 -9.91 -5.62 2.51
N GLY A 62 -9.76 -6.91 2.20
CA GLY A 62 -9.96 -8.01 3.15
C GLY A 62 -8.67 -8.78 3.40
N ASP A 63 -8.49 -9.33 4.61
CA ASP A 63 -7.45 -10.33 4.88
C ASP A 63 -7.97 -11.77 4.69
N GLU A 64 -7.12 -12.63 4.15
CA GLU A 64 -7.48 -14.01 3.82
C GLU A 64 -7.63 -14.93 5.04
N GLN A 65 -7.04 -14.55 6.17
CA GLN A 65 -6.94 -15.41 7.34
C GLN A 65 -8.16 -15.32 8.26
N THR A 66 -8.73 -14.12 8.42
CA THR A 66 -9.88 -13.85 9.29
C THR A 66 -11.10 -13.36 8.50
N GLY A 67 -10.89 -12.87 7.26
CA GLY A 67 -11.95 -12.23 6.48
C GLY A 67 -12.34 -10.84 7.01
N SER A 68 -11.52 -10.23 7.88
CA SER A 68 -11.78 -8.89 8.39
C SER A 68 -11.60 -7.86 7.28
N ILE A 69 -12.46 -6.85 7.27
CA ILE A 69 -12.45 -5.80 6.25
C ILE A 69 -11.75 -4.57 6.82
N ARG A 70 -10.84 -3.98 6.05
CA ARG A 70 -10.08 -2.78 6.44
C ARG A 70 -10.53 -1.54 5.69
N ASN A 71 -10.47 -0.41 6.40
CA ASN A 71 -10.62 0.91 5.81
C ASN A 71 -9.28 1.46 5.29
N MET A 72 -9.32 2.61 4.60
CA MET A 72 -8.12 3.26 4.04
C MET A 72 -7.10 3.74 5.09
N PHE A 73 -7.46 3.73 6.37
CA PHE A 73 -6.64 4.22 7.48
C PHE A 73 -5.95 3.09 8.27
N ARG A 74 -5.83 1.88 7.70
CA ARG A 74 -5.11 0.71 8.29
C ARG A 74 -5.92 -0.05 9.32
N GLU A 75 -7.09 0.46 9.68
CA GLU A 75 -7.92 -0.10 10.74
C GLU A 75 -8.89 -1.12 10.16
N ALA A 76 -9.00 -2.27 10.81
CA ALA A 76 -10.06 -3.21 10.54
C ALA A 76 -11.40 -2.58 10.97
N ALA A 77 -12.25 -2.32 9.99
CA ALA A 77 -13.55 -1.70 10.16
C ALA A 77 -14.61 -2.69 10.63
N THR A 78 -14.45 -3.97 10.28
CA THR A 78 -15.35 -5.06 10.69
C THR A 78 -14.58 -6.38 10.76
N GLY A 79 -15.15 -7.36 11.45
CA GLY A 79 -14.63 -8.72 11.52
C GLY A 79 -13.96 -9.02 12.86
N GLU A 80 -13.20 -10.12 12.90
CA GLU A 80 -12.52 -10.57 14.11
C GLU A 80 -11.49 -9.57 14.62
N LEU A 81 -10.85 -8.83 13.70
CA LEU A 81 -9.79 -7.88 14.00
C LEU A 81 -10.32 -6.45 14.20
N GLU A 82 -11.64 -6.22 14.35
CA GLU A 82 -12.24 -4.88 14.40
C GLU A 82 -11.52 -3.95 15.42
N GLY A 83 -11.12 -2.77 14.94
CA GLY A 83 -10.36 -1.77 15.71
C GLY A 83 -8.83 -1.95 15.66
N ASP A 84 -8.32 -3.11 15.25
CA ASP A 84 -6.88 -3.33 15.14
C ASP A 84 -6.27 -2.61 13.94
N ARG A 85 -5.04 -2.12 14.13
CA ARG A 85 -4.28 -1.34 13.16
C ARG A 85 -2.96 -1.99 12.82
N LEU A 86 -2.62 -2.03 11.54
CA LEU A 86 -1.30 -2.43 11.09
C LEU A 86 -0.25 -1.36 11.43
N ALA A 87 0.96 -1.80 11.74
CA ALA A 87 2.08 -0.90 11.94
C ALA A 87 2.53 -0.30 10.60
N ALA A 88 2.70 1.03 10.54
CA ALA A 88 3.18 1.70 9.36
C ALA A 88 4.69 1.47 9.18
N VAL A 89 5.09 1.08 7.98
CA VAL A 89 6.51 0.99 7.60
C VAL A 89 6.98 2.35 7.11
N VAL A 90 8.17 2.77 7.54
CA VAL A 90 8.79 4.01 7.05
C VAL A 90 9.10 3.84 5.56
N HIS A 91 8.49 4.69 4.75
CA HIS A 91 8.63 4.68 3.29
C HIS A 91 8.57 6.11 2.76
N ALA A 92 8.93 6.28 1.49
CA ALA A 92 8.82 7.56 0.80
C ALA A 92 8.39 7.35 -0.65
N ASN A 93 7.58 8.27 -1.16
CA ASN A 93 7.13 8.26 -2.55
C ASN A 93 8.08 9.14 -3.38
N HIS A 94 8.85 8.50 -4.25
CA HIS A 94 9.84 9.17 -5.10
C HIS A 94 9.65 8.76 -6.57
N PHE A 95 9.98 9.67 -7.48
CA PHE A 95 10.18 9.27 -8.87
C PHE A 95 11.40 8.35 -8.95
N TRP A 96 11.20 7.14 -9.50
CA TRP A 96 12.25 6.12 -9.56
C TRP A 96 13.54 6.62 -10.24
N PHE A 97 13.41 7.45 -11.29
CA PHE A 97 14.56 7.98 -12.03
C PHE A 97 15.39 8.98 -11.21
N ALA A 98 14.76 9.68 -10.27
CA ALA A 98 15.46 10.58 -9.37
C ALA A 98 16.14 9.78 -8.25
N TRP A 99 15.46 8.76 -7.72
CA TRP A 99 16.01 7.85 -6.71
C TRP A 99 17.25 7.10 -7.22
N SER A 100 17.18 6.53 -8.42
CA SER A 100 18.27 5.70 -8.98
C SER A 100 19.56 6.48 -9.26
N ALA A 101 19.48 7.80 -9.42
CA ALA A 101 20.67 8.65 -9.56
C ALA A 101 21.51 8.70 -8.26
N PHE A 102 20.89 8.50 -7.10
CA PHE A 102 21.57 8.47 -5.80
C PHE A 102 21.76 7.05 -5.26
N PHE A 103 20.87 6.12 -5.63
CA PHE A 103 20.87 4.72 -5.16
C PHE A 103 20.82 3.74 -6.34
N PRO A 104 21.90 3.64 -7.14
CA PRO A 104 21.91 2.90 -8.41
C PRO A 104 21.74 1.38 -8.24
N ASP A 105 22.11 0.83 -7.08
CA ASP A 105 22.02 -0.60 -6.79
C ASP A 105 20.63 -1.03 -6.27
N SER A 106 19.65 -0.12 -6.28
CA SER A 106 18.29 -0.42 -5.84
C SER A 106 17.65 -1.47 -6.74
N GLU A 107 16.94 -2.42 -6.14
CA GLU A 107 16.08 -3.35 -6.89
C GLU A 107 14.85 -2.60 -7.41
N LEU A 108 14.56 -2.75 -8.71
CA LEU A 108 13.32 -2.24 -9.31
C LEU A 108 12.35 -3.41 -9.54
N ARG A 109 11.23 -3.40 -8.81
CA ARG A 109 10.12 -4.35 -9.00
C ARG A 109 9.00 -3.70 -9.79
N THR A 110 8.61 -4.30 -10.92
CA THR A 110 7.51 -3.84 -11.78
C THR A 110 6.31 -4.79 -11.67
N ALA A 111 5.20 -4.49 -12.34
CA ALA A 111 4.03 -5.38 -12.34
C ALA A 111 4.36 -6.82 -12.77
N ASP A 112 5.32 -7.00 -13.69
CA ASP A 112 5.76 -8.32 -14.16
C ASP A 112 6.35 -9.18 -13.03
N PHE A 113 6.96 -8.55 -12.02
CA PHE A 113 7.48 -9.24 -10.85
C PHE A 113 6.36 -9.95 -10.06
N PHE A 114 5.16 -9.38 -10.07
CA PHE A 114 4.02 -9.88 -9.30
C PHE A 114 3.09 -10.81 -10.08
N GLY A 115 3.42 -11.13 -11.33
CA GLY A 115 2.60 -12.01 -12.16
C GLY A 115 1.27 -11.37 -12.57
N SER A 116 1.32 -10.63 -13.69
CA SER A 116 0.21 -9.87 -14.32
C SER A 116 -1.19 -10.45 -14.15
#